data_AF-A0A855X2D5-F1
#
_entry.id   AF-A0A855X2D5-F1
#
_cell.length_a   1.000
_cell.length_b   1.000
_cell.length_c   1.000
_cell.angle_alpha   90.00
_cell.angle_beta   90.00
_cell.angle_gamma   90.00
#
_symmetry.space_group_name_H-M   'P 1'
#
loop_
_entity.id
_entity.type
_entity.pdbx_description
1 polymer ?
#
loop_
_entity_poly.entity_id
_entity_poly.type
_entity_poly.pdbx_seq_one_letter_code
_entity_poly.pdbx_strand_id
1 'polypeptide(L)'
;MPLRGSTAPPCTATYCASAKPIANRTPIELLASTSRAAPSVHHLSSDTNCRKVRIPVPALGHRPLTIGNSTARFPIIQGGMGVAISLSGLASAVANAGGIGVIAAAGIGMNEPDFKSNFLQANKRALRHEIRMARSLSDGVIGLNVMMAHTNHADFFSTGIEEEIDIIFSGAGLPLTLPSYLNGNSRTKLVPIVSSARATQVICKRWLNKYDYLPDAVVVEGPLAGGHLGFSQDQIFDPAFALEKLIPEVLEVVDSFGSRYGKKIPVIAAGGIYTGHDIRTKIALGVDGVQMGTRFVATHECDADLKFKQAYINAQPQDIVIINSPVGMPGRAVRNEYIDDVRSGVKKPFNCPYHCISTCDYASAPYCIAQALMAAQRGRLNSGFAFAGANAYRITEIISVAELFAQLVAEYADVPLETSPALDSACRQTDNPTLSA
;
A
#
# COMPACT_ATOMS: atom_id res chain seq x y z
N MET A 1 26.34 -56.77 -11.07
CA MET A 1 27.47 -57.04 -11.99
C MET A 1 28.16 -55.70 -12.32
N PRO A 2 29.47 -55.68 -12.63
CA PRO A 2 30.35 -54.54 -12.32
C PRO A 2 30.93 -53.81 -13.55
N LEU A 3 31.69 -52.71 -13.28
CA LEU A 3 32.95 -52.20 -13.90
C LEU A 3 33.13 -50.73 -13.43
N ARG A 4 34.09 -50.30 -12.60
CA ARG A 4 35.59 -50.27 -12.56
C ARG A 4 36.24 -49.04 -13.23
N GLY A 5 37.16 -48.40 -12.47
CA GLY A 5 38.06 -47.27 -12.84
C GLY A 5 37.88 -46.08 -11.87
N SER A 6 38.91 -45.42 -11.30
CA SER A 6 40.38 -45.49 -11.41
C SER A 6 41.07 -45.09 -10.09
N THR A 7 42.39 -45.32 -9.96
CA THR A 7 43.27 -44.93 -8.83
C THR A 7 43.97 -43.56 -9.13
N ALA A 8 44.84 -42.93 -8.30
CA ALA A 8 45.69 -43.41 -7.19
C ALA A 8 45.83 -42.43 -5.97
N PRO A 9 46.99 -42.17 -5.28
CA PRO A 9 47.12 -42.59 -3.87
C PRO A 9 47.60 -41.44 -2.91
N PRO A 10 48.39 -41.63 -1.81
CA PRO A 10 47.95 -41.15 -0.48
C PRO A 10 48.90 -40.16 0.23
N CYS A 11 48.47 -39.60 1.38
CA CYS A 11 49.36 -38.98 2.36
C CYS A 11 49.13 -39.53 3.79
N THR A 12 50.19 -40.11 4.34
CA THR A 12 50.44 -40.42 5.76
C THR A 12 50.72 -39.14 6.56
N ALA A 13 50.66 -39.01 7.89
CA ALA A 13 50.15 -39.78 9.03
C ALA A 13 50.53 -38.96 10.30
N THR A 14 49.85 -39.20 11.43
CA THR A 14 50.30 -38.89 12.81
C THR A 14 50.51 -37.43 13.24
N TYR A 15 49.74 -37.00 14.25
CA TYR A 15 50.32 -36.67 15.57
C TYR A 15 49.34 -37.05 16.69
N CYS A 16 49.84 -37.62 17.79
CA CYS A 16 49.05 -38.05 18.93
C CYS A 16 49.28 -37.17 20.17
N ALA A 17 48.22 -36.92 20.93
CA ALA A 17 48.22 -36.69 22.39
C ALA A 17 46.77 -36.82 22.90
N SER A 18 46.33 -38.00 23.34
CA SER A 18 46.26 -38.42 24.77
C SER A 18 45.34 -37.54 25.63
N ALA A 19 44.11 -37.98 25.96
CA ALA A 19 43.76 -38.90 27.08
C ALA A 19 43.07 -38.11 28.22
N LYS A 20 42.06 -38.59 28.99
CA LYS A 20 41.36 -39.89 29.11
C LYS A 20 39.93 -39.63 29.67
N PRO A 21 38.98 -40.59 29.62
CA PRO A 21 37.58 -40.40 30.04
C PRO A 21 37.30 -40.87 31.48
N ILE A 22 36.21 -40.36 32.10
CA ILE A 22 35.59 -40.93 33.31
C ILE A 22 34.06 -40.93 33.16
N ALA A 23 33.41 -41.99 33.65
CA ALA A 23 31.99 -42.29 33.44
C ALA A 23 31.10 -42.00 34.67
N ASN A 24 29.79 -42.10 34.44
CA ASN A 24 28.69 -42.30 35.41
C ASN A 24 28.43 -41.22 36.48
N ARG A 25 27.24 -40.59 36.40
CA ARG A 25 26.18 -40.67 37.43
C ARG A 25 24.89 -39.93 37.00
N THR A 26 23.76 -40.45 37.46
CA THR A 26 22.44 -39.80 37.56
C THR A 26 21.94 -39.99 39.00
N PRO A 27 20.82 -39.38 39.44
CA PRO A 27 20.56 -37.94 39.46
C PRO A 27 20.13 -37.46 40.89
N ILE A 28 19.75 -36.17 41.00
CA ILE A 28 19.00 -35.54 42.12
C ILE A 28 19.83 -34.99 43.31
N GLU A 29 19.42 -33.78 43.74
CA GLU A 29 19.73 -33.05 44.98
C GLU A 29 21.20 -32.68 45.32
N LEU A 30 21.60 -31.50 44.84
CA LEU A 30 22.18 -30.50 45.74
C LEU A 30 21.74 -29.08 45.33
N LEU A 31 20.92 -28.45 46.18
CA LEU A 31 20.46 -27.07 46.01
C LEU A 31 21.50 -26.05 46.52
N ALA A 32 21.36 -24.81 46.04
CA ALA A 32 21.92 -23.58 46.61
C ALA A 32 23.44 -23.39 46.63
N SER A 33 23.99 -22.88 45.51
CA SER A 33 24.78 -21.62 45.55
C SER A 33 24.98 -21.04 44.14
N THR A 34 25.26 -19.73 44.07
CA THR A 34 25.49 -18.93 42.85
C THR A 34 24.28 -18.69 41.94
N SER A 35 23.45 -17.73 42.38
CA SER A 35 22.78 -16.81 41.44
C SER A 35 23.81 -16.28 40.42
N ARG A 36 23.53 -16.44 39.13
CA ARG A 36 24.15 -15.65 38.07
C ARG A 36 23.03 -15.06 37.21
N ALA A 37 23.07 -13.74 37.07
CA ALA A 37 22.06 -12.98 36.34
C ALA A 37 21.95 -13.43 34.88
N ALA A 38 20.76 -13.27 34.31
CA ALA A 38 20.58 -13.32 32.86
C ALA A 38 21.50 -12.27 32.18
N PRO A 39 22.07 -12.56 31.00
CA PRO A 39 22.93 -11.61 30.31
C PRO A 39 22.17 -10.31 30.05
N SER A 40 22.77 -9.21 30.49
CA SER A 40 22.21 -7.86 30.37
C SER A 40 21.89 -7.53 28.92
N VAL A 41 20.69 -7.01 28.68
CA VAL A 41 20.34 -6.33 27.43
C VAL A 41 21.37 -5.22 27.22
N HIS A 42 22.22 -5.34 26.19
CA HIS A 42 23.08 -4.24 25.81
C HIS A 42 22.19 -3.07 25.37
N HIS A 43 22.26 -1.97 26.12
CA HIS A 43 21.73 -0.68 25.67
C HIS A 43 22.42 -0.30 24.35
N LEU A 44 21.73 -0.51 23.23
CA LEU A 44 21.98 0.26 22.03
C LEU A 44 21.68 1.72 22.38
N SER A 45 22.70 2.57 22.30
CA SER A 45 22.58 3.99 22.59
C SER A 45 21.58 4.66 21.65
N SER A 46 20.66 5.43 22.22
CA SER A 46 19.57 6.09 21.51
C SER A 46 20.01 7.35 20.73
N ASP A 47 21.08 7.22 19.93
CA ASP A 47 21.68 8.29 19.13
C ASP A 47 21.46 8.09 17.62
N THR A 48 20.30 7.58 17.23
CA THR A 48 19.78 7.84 15.88
C THR A 48 19.28 9.28 15.84
N ASN A 49 20.17 10.20 15.42
CA ASN A 49 19.86 11.60 15.16
C ASN A 49 18.77 11.69 14.08
N CYS A 50 17.51 11.69 14.50
CA CYS A 50 16.32 11.49 13.68
C CYS A 50 16.00 12.79 12.92
N ARG A 51 16.86 13.15 11.98
CA ARG A 51 16.72 14.33 11.15
C ARG A 51 15.62 14.11 10.12
N LYS A 52 14.77 15.12 9.95
CA LYS A 52 13.81 15.19 8.83
C LYS A 52 14.60 15.39 7.53
N VAL A 53 15.00 14.30 6.89
CA VAL A 53 15.80 14.33 5.66
C VAL A 53 14.88 14.54 4.46
N ARG A 54 14.93 15.73 3.84
CA ARG A 54 14.40 15.92 2.49
C ARG A 54 15.27 15.17 1.50
N ILE A 55 14.67 14.27 0.74
CA ILE A 55 15.39 13.49 -0.28
C ILE A 55 15.54 14.38 -1.54
N PRO A 56 16.77 14.62 -2.02
CA PRO A 56 17.00 15.35 -3.26
C PRO A 56 16.62 14.45 -4.45
N VAL A 57 15.49 14.76 -5.07
CA VAL A 57 14.98 14.08 -6.25
C VAL A 57 14.76 15.14 -7.34
N PRO A 58 15.14 14.90 -8.61
CA PRO A 58 14.99 15.88 -9.69
C PRO A 58 13.54 16.35 -9.88
N ALA A 59 13.37 17.56 -10.40
CA ALA A 59 12.04 18.07 -10.72
C ALA A 59 11.46 17.36 -11.95
N LEU A 60 10.30 16.72 -11.77
CA LEU A 60 9.43 16.30 -12.86
C LEU A 60 8.82 17.54 -13.52
N GLY A 61 8.75 17.58 -14.86
CA GLY A 61 8.15 18.66 -15.66
C GLY A 61 6.61 18.73 -15.60
N HIS A 62 6.04 18.46 -14.43
CA HIS A 62 4.60 18.37 -14.15
C HIS A 62 4.15 19.47 -13.18
N ARG A 63 2.85 19.51 -12.86
CA ARG A 63 2.33 20.35 -11.78
C ARG A 63 2.39 19.59 -10.44
N PRO A 64 2.71 20.25 -9.31
CA PRO A 64 2.51 19.69 -7.97
C PRO A 64 1.05 19.27 -7.75
N LEU A 65 0.83 18.23 -6.94
CA LEU A 65 -0.53 17.82 -6.55
C LEU A 65 -0.96 18.58 -5.30
N THR A 66 -1.99 19.42 -5.42
CA THR A 66 -2.62 20.14 -4.31
C THR A 66 -3.99 19.55 -4.02
N ILE A 67 -4.22 19.12 -2.77
CA ILE A 67 -5.50 18.66 -2.24
C ILE A 67 -5.87 19.60 -1.07
N GLY A 68 -6.84 20.48 -1.30
CA GLY A 68 -7.18 21.56 -0.37
C GLY A 68 -5.98 22.48 -0.10
N ASN A 69 -5.46 22.45 1.14
CA ASN A 69 -4.29 23.21 1.59
C ASN A 69 -2.98 22.38 1.64
N SER A 70 -3.03 21.11 1.26
CA SER A 70 -1.87 20.22 1.25
C SER A 70 -1.30 20.10 -0.15
N THR A 71 0.01 20.35 -0.33
CA THR A 71 0.68 20.26 -1.64
C THR A 71 1.86 19.31 -1.56
N ALA A 72 1.85 18.27 -2.40
CA ALA A 72 2.99 17.38 -2.63
C ALA A 72 3.80 17.86 -3.84
N ARG A 73 5.14 17.77 -3.74
CA ARG A 73 6.07 18.14 -4.82
C ARG A 73 5.83 17.31 -6.08
N PHE A 74 5.54 16.02 -5.89
CA PHE A 74 5.25 15.07 -6.95
C PHE A 74 3.80 14.57 -6.81
N PRO A 75 3.05 14.37 -7.91
CA PRO A 75 1.67 13.93 -7.93
C PRO A 75 1.56 12.42 -7.76
N ILE A 76 2.29 11.89 -6.77
CA ILE A 76 2.45 10.47 -6.47
C ILE A 76 2.00 10.27 -5.03
N ILE A 77 0.96 9.46 -4.87
CA ILE A 77 0.46 8.99 -3.59
C ILE A 77 0.88 7.53 -3.41
N GLN A 78 1.52 7.19 -2.29
CA GLN A 78 1.59 5.81 -1.85
C GLN A 78 0.23 5.48 -1.22
N GLY A 79 -0.56 4.62 -1.86
CA GLY A 79 -1.87 4.21 -1.34
C GLY A 79 -1.73 3.39 -0.07
N GLY A 80 -2.60 3.60 0.91
CA GLY A 80 -2.53 2.89 2.20
C GLY A 80 -2.73 1.38 2.05
N MET A 81 -1.75 0.59 2.50
CA MET A 81 -1.70 -0.87 2.37
C MET A 81 -1.87 -1.55 3.74
N GLY A 82 -3.07 -2.07 3.98
CA GLY A 82 -3.37 -2.94 5.11
C GLY A 82 -3.03 -4.41 4.84
N VAL A 83 -2.67 -5.23 5.83
CA VAL A 83 -2.52 -4.91 7.26
C VAL A 83 -1.05 -4.60 7.54
N ALA A 84 -0.75 -3.43 8.13
CA ALA A 84 0.58 -3.02 8.57
C ALA A 84 1.71 -3.11 7.51
N ILE A 85 1.39 -2.93 6.22
CA ILE A 85 2.39 -2.82 5.14
C ILE A 85 2.85 -1.35 4.99
N SER A 86 1.95 -0.40 5.23
CA SER A 86 2.24 1.03 5.31
C SER A 86 1.83 1.61 6.66
N LEU A 87 2.81 1.79 7.54
CA LEU A 87 2.71 2.47 8.82
C LEU A 87 3.54 3.77 8.75
N SER A 88 4.07 4.25 9.87
CA SER A 88 4.87 5.48 9.91
C SER A 88 6.18 5.42 9.10
N GLY A 89 6.82 4.26 8.98
CA GLY A 89 8.06 4.10 8.21
C GLY A 89 7.86 4.44 6.73
N LEU A 90 6.98 3.71 6.05
CA LEU A 90 6.73 3.94 4.62
C LEU A 90 6.11 5.31 4.35
N ALA A 91 5.11 5.71 5.14
CA ALA A 91 4.40 6.97 4.91
C ALA A 91 5.34 8.19 5.06
N SER A 92 6.19 8.21 6.09
CA SER A 92 7.14 9.31 6.28
C SER A 92 8.23 9.33 5.21
N ALA A 93 8.72 8.17 4.75
CA ALA A 93 9.68 8.08 3.66
C ALA A 93 9.13 8.64 2.34
N VAL A 94 7.89 8.29 1.97
CA VAL A 94 7.22 8.80 0.76
C VAL A 94 6.97 10.31 0.84
N ALA A 95 6.56 10.80 2.00
CA ALA A 95 6.37 12.23 2.24
C ALA A 95 7.71 13.02 2.16
N ASN A 96 8.79 12.44 2.69
CA ASN A 96 10.15 13.00 2.59
C ASN A 96 10.74 12.94 1.17
N ALA A 97 10.31 11.97 0.36
CA ALA A 97 10.57 11.93 -1.08
C ALA A 97 9.73 12.95 -1.88
N GLY A 98 8.74 13.59 -1.25
CA GLY A 98 7.92 14.66 -1.83
C GLY A 98 6.63 14.20 -2.49
N GLY A 99 6.21 12.95 -2.30
CA GLY A 99 4.85 12.50 -2.60
C GLY A 99 3.92 12.69 -1.40
N ILE A 100 2.78 11.98 -1.42
CA ILE A 100 1.87 11.82 -0.26
C ILE A 100 2.04 10.40 0.29
N GLY A 101 2.49 10.28 1.53
CA GLY A 101 2.55 8.98 2.22
C GLY A 101 1.25 8.69 2.96
N VAL A 102 0.80 7.43 2.99
CA VAL A 102 -0.51 7.08 3.58
C VAL A 102 -0.39 5.88 4.52
N ILE A 103 -0.70 6.13 5.80
CA ILE A 103 -0.81 5.11 6.86
C ILE A 103 -2.10 4.30 6.63
N ALA A 104 -2.07 2.99 6.83
CA ALA A 104 -3.27 2.14 6.76
C ALA A 104 -3.85 1.84 8.15
N ALA A 105 -5.10 2.24 8.40
CA ALA A 105 -5.78 1.93 9.66
C ALA A 105 -6.12 0.43 9.82
N ALA A 106 -6.20 -0.31 8.71
CA ALA A 106 -6.65 -1.70 8.68
C ALA A 106 -5.71 -2.61 9.49
N GLY A 107 -6.21 -3.12 10.62
CA GLY A 107 -5.47 -3.99 11.53
C GLY A 107 -4.33 -3.31 12.31
N ILE A 108 -4.27 -1.97 12.35
CA ILE A 108 -3.19 -1.20 12.98
C ILE A 108 -2.98 -1.56 14.46
N GLY A 109 -4.05 -1.83 15.21
CA GLY A 109 -3.97 -2.24 16.61
C GLY A 109 -3.49 -3.68 16.86
N MET A 110 -3.32 -4.52 15.83
CA MET A 110 -3.06 -5.98 16.01
C MET A 110 -1.71 -6.33 16.65
N ASN A 111 -0.84 -5.34 16.89
CA ASN A 111 0.40 -5.46 17.64
C ASN A 111 0.23 -5.15 19.15
N GLU A 112 -0.87 -4.52 19.56
CA GLU A 112 -1.11 -4.13 20.95
C GLU A 112 -1.41 -5.37 21.84
N PRO A 113 -0.85 -5.46 23.06
CA PRO A 113 -1.01 -6.63 23.93
C PRO A 113 -2.46 -6.97 24.29
N ASP A 114 -3.32 -5.96 24.44
CA ASP A 114 -4.73 -6.09 24.82
C ASP A 114 -5.70 -6.08 23.61
N PHE A 115 -5.21 -6.15 22.36
CA PHE A 115 -6.05 -6.01 21.15
C PHE A 115 -7.27 -6.95 21.10
N LYS A 116 -7.18 -8.14 21.70
CA LYS A 116 -8.30 -9.10 21.77
C LYS A 116 -9.37 -8.71 22.79
N SER A 117 -8.99 -8.10 23.92
CA SER A 117 -9.89 -7.72 25.01
C SER A 117 -10.32 -6.25 24.96
N ASN A 118 -9.60 -5.43 24.20
CA ASN A 118 -9.75 -3.97 24.15
C ASN A 118 -9.58 -3.44 22.71
N PHE A 119 -10.14 -4.17 21.74
CA PHE A 119 -10.02 -3.93 20.29
C PHE A 119 -10.12 -2.46 19.91
N LEU A 120 -11.09 -1.72 20.46
CA LEU A 120 -11.27 -0.31 20.15
C LEU A 120 -10.11 0.56 20.63
N GLN A 121 -9.75 0.52 21.91
CA GLN A 121 -8.69 1.41 22.42
C GLN A 121 -7.31 1.00 21.90
N ALA A 122 -7.06 -0.29 21.67
CA ALA A 122 -5.86 -0.77 21.01
C ALA A 122 -5.67 -0.13 19.62
N ASN A 123 -6.71 -0.15 18.78
CA ASN A 123 -6.69 0.52 17.48
C ASN A 123 -6.47 2.03 17.60
N LYS A 124 -7.12 2.71 18.56
CA LYS A 124 -6.96 4.16 18.77
C LYS A 124 -5.54 4.51 19.23
N ARG A 125 -4.95 3.76 20.18
CA ARG A 125 -3.57 4.00 20.67
C ARG A 125 -2.54 3.79 19.56
N ALA A 126 -2.64 2.66 18.83
CA ALA A 126 -1.74 2.37 17.72
C ALA A 126 -1.84 3.42 16.60
N LEU A 127 -3.05 3.84 16.23
CA LEU A 127 -3.23 4.89 15.22
C LEU A 127 -2.60 6.22 15.64
N ARG A 128 -2.82 6.67 16.89
CA ARG A 128 -2.18 7.90 17.41
C ARG A 128 -0.65 7.78 17.42
N HIS A 129 -0.11 6.61 17.77
CA HIS A 129 1.33 6.35 17.75
C HIS A 129 1.89 6.51 16.33
N GLU A 130 1.30 5.85 15.33
CA GLU A 130 1.79 5.88 13.95
C GLU A 130 1.67 7.27 13.31
N ILE A 131 0.58 8.01 13.54
CA ILE A 131 0.45 9.39 13.04
C ILE A 131 1.54 10.28 13.64
N ARG A 132 1.73 10.24 14.96
CA ARG A 132 2.76 11.05 15.65
C ARG A 132 4.18 10.66 15.23
N MET A 133 4.44 9.37 15.03
CA MET A 133 5.72 8.88 14.52
C MET A 133 5.97 9.35 13.09
N ALA A 134 4.99 9.26 12.19
CA ALA A 134 5.16 9.77 10.83
C ALA A 134 5.44 11.29 10.79
N ARG A 135 4.80 12.07 11.67
CA ARG A 135 5.03 13.52 11.83
C ARG A 135 6.36 13.88 12.51
N SER A 136 6.91 13.00 13.35
CA SER A 136 8.27 13.20 13.90
C SER A 136 9.33 12.99 12.80
N LEU A 137 9.07 12.05 11.88
CA LEU A 137 9.94 11.69 10.77
C LEU A 137 9.82 12.60 9.53
N SER A 138 8.70 13.31 9.34
CA SER A 138 8.43 14.10 8.13
C SER A 138 7.65 15.40 8.37
N ASP A 139 8.00 16.44 7.59
CA ASP A 139 7.19 17.66 7.40
C ASP A 139 6.35 17.61 6.11
N GLY A 140 6.33 16.48 5.40
CA GLY A 140 5.53 16.29 4.19
C GLY A 140 4.08 15.91 4.48
N VAL A 141 3.31 15.68 3.40
CA VAL A 141 1.89 15.37 3.49
C VAL A 141 1.69 13.91 3.92
N ILE A 142 1.00 13.70 5.05
CA ILE A 142 0.68 12.39 5.61
C ILE A 142 -0.84 12.18 5.59
N GLY A 143 -1.28 11.14 4.88
CA GLY A 143 -2.65 10.69 4.85
C GLY A 143 -2.92 9.45 5.71
N LEU A 144 -4.21 9.17 5.91
CA LEU A 144 -4.72 7.96 6.56
C LEU A 144 -5.74 7.26 5.65
N ASN A 145 -5.55 5.98 5.38
CA ASN A 145 -6.53 5.14 4.71
C ASN A 145 -7.45 4.44 5.73
N VAL A 146 -8.76 4.61 5.57
CA VAL A 146 -9.80 3.96 6.39
C VAL A 146 -10.86 3.32 5.49
N MET A 147 -11.03 2.00 5.61
CA MET A 147 -12.10 1.28 4.93
C MET A 147 -13.45 1.47 5.64
N MET A 148 -14.50 1.80 4.90
CA MET A 148 -15.88 1.88 5.40
C MET A 148 -16.41 0.53 5.90
N ALA A 149 -15.88 -0.58 5.37
CA ALA A 149 -16.21 -1.93 5.80
C ALA A 149 -15.81 -2.25 7.26
N HIS A 150 -14.94 -1.46 7.91
CA HIS A 150 -14.62 -1.65 9.33
C HIS A 150 -15.83 -1.38 10.23
N THR A 151 -16.01 -2.18 11.27
CA THR A 151 -17.04 -1.92 12.30
C THR A 151 -16.72 -0.71 13.17
N ASN A 152 -15.45 -0.30 13.24
CA ASN A 152 -14.96 0.87 13.99
C ASN A 152 -14.43 2.02 13.10
N HIS A 153 -14.91 2.16 11.85
CA HIS A 153 -14.47 3.23 10.95
C HIS A 153 -14.65 4.63 11.56
N ALA A 154 -15.72 4.84 12.34
CA ALA A 154 -16.03 6.08 13.04
C ALA A 154 -14.92 6.52 14.02
N ASP A 155 -14.30 5.55 14.70
CA ASP A 155 -13.20 5.81 15.63
C ASP A 155 -11.90 6.11 14.90
N PHE A 156 -11.64 5.45 13.78
CA PHE A 156 -10.48 5.76 12.94
C PHE A 156 -10.58 7.17 12.34
N PHE A 157 -11.77 7.57 11.86
CA PHE A 157 -12.01 8.93 11.37
C PHE A 157 -11.82 9.97 12.48
N SER A 158 -12.51 9.81 13.61
CA SER A 158 -12.40 10.73 14.75
C SER A 158 -10.96 10.84 15.25
N THR A 159 -10.26 9.72 15.44
CA THR A 159 -8.86 9.71 15.90
C THR A 159 -7.91 10.36 14.90
N GLY A 160 -8.09 10.14 13.60
CA GLY A 160 -7.27 10.80 12.58
C GLY A 160 -7.46 12.32 12.54
N ILE A 161 -8.71 12.79 12.70
CA ILE A 161 -9.05 14.23 12.74
C ILE A 161 -8.55 14.87 14.04
N GLU A 162 -8.66 14.18 15.18
CA GLU A 162 -8.10 14.60 16.47
C GLU A 162 -6.57 14.77 16.44
N GLU A 163 -5.86 13.95 15.67
CA GLU A 163 -4.39 14.01 15.49
C GLU A 163 -3.96 14.85 14.28
N GLU A 164 -4.86 15.68 13.73
CA GLU A 164 -4.60 16.59 12.60
C GLU A 164 -3.92 15.92 11.38
N ILE A 165 -4.43 14.75 10.97
CA ILE A 165 -4.02 14.12 9.70
C ILE A 165 -4.37 15.03 8.52
N ASP A 166 -3.50 15.12 7.50
CA ASP A 166 -3.73 16.04 6.37
C ASP A 166 -4.92 15.58 5.52
N ILE A 167 -5.00 14.28 5.26
CA ILE A 167 -5.95 13.70 4.31
C ILE A 167 -6.47 12.35 4.84
N ILE A 168 -7.78 12.13 4.81
CA ILE A 168 -8.40 10.83 4.98
C ILE A 168 -8.82 10.30 3.61
N PHE A 169 -8.22 9.18 3.22
CA PHE A 169 -8.60 8.39 2.06
C PHE A 169 -9.59 7.31 2.51
N SER A 170 -10.77 7.21 1.89
CA SER A 170 -11.78 6.24 2.31
C SER A 170 -12.39 5.45 1.15
N GLY A 171 -12.28 4.12 1.24
CA GLY A 171 -12.77 3.16 0.25
C GLY A 171 -13.47 1.95 0.88
N ALA A 172 -13.61 0.87 0.11
CA ALA A 172 -14.30 -0.37 0.52
C ALA A 172 -15.70 -0.10 1.13
N GLY A 173 -16.52 0.62 0.36
CA GLY A 173 -17.84 1.12 0.73
C GLY A 173 -18.00 2.60 0.36
N LEU A 174 -19.22 3.12 0.38
CA LEU A 174 -19.48 4.54 0.10
C LEU A 174 -19.36 5.36 1.41
N PRO A 175 -18.43 6.33 1.53
CA PRO A 175 -18.21 7.11 2.75
C PRO A 175 -19.26 8.22 2.95
N LEU A 176 -20.55 7.89 2.85
CA LEU A 176 -21.68 8.84 2.82
C LEU A 176 -21.87 9.68 4.09
N THR A 177 -21.20 9.31 5.19
CA THR A 177 -21.22 10.00 6.48
C THR A 177 -19.90 10.68 6.84
N LEU A 178 -18.82 10.48 6.06
CA LEU A 178 -17.48 10.94 6.44
C LEU A 178 -17.38 12.46 6.77
N PRO A 179 -18.06 13.39 6.06
CA PRO A 179 -18.01 14.80 6.44
C PRO A 179 -18.64 15.12 7.81
N SER A 180 -19.49 14.25 8.38
CA SER A 180 -20.07 14.50 9.71
C SER A 180 -19.09 14.34 10.87
N TYR A 181 -17.86 13.86 10.62
CA TYR A 181 -16.79 13.78 11.61
C TYR A 181 -15.90 15.04 11.62
N LEU A 182 -16.02 15.92 10.62
CA LEU A 182 -15.34 17.21 10.63
C LEU A 182 -15.99 18.13 11.67
N ASN A 183 -15.17 18.89 12.36
CA ASN A 183 -15.60 20.04 13.16
C ASN A 183 -15.18 21.34 12.45
N GLY A 184 -15.70 22.49 12.91
CA GLY A 184 -15.48 23.79 12.24
C GLY A 184 -14.01 24.24 12.11
N ASN A 185 -13.10 23.62 12.86
CA ASN A 185 -11.66 23.91 12.82
C ASN A 185 -10.84 22.79 12.13
N SER A 186 -11.47 21.71 11.67
CA SER A 186 -10.77 20.56 11.07
C SER A 186 -10.04 20.95 9.79
N ARG A 187 -8.73 20.75 9.77
CA ARG A 187 -7.87 20.98 8.59
C ARG A 187 -7.88 19.81 7.61
N THR A 188 -8.11 18.60 8.12
CA THR A 188 -8.16 17.33 7.38
C THR A 188 -9.03 17.40 6.13
N LYS A 189 -8.52 16.87 5.02
CA LYS A 189 -9.20 16.76 3.73
C LYS A 189 -9.78 15.36 3.52
N LEU A 190 -10.89 15.29 2.80
CA LEU A 190 -11.66 14.06 2.62
C LEU A 190 -11.65 13.62 1.16
N VAL A 191 -11.08 12.44 0.92
CA VAL A 191 -10.85 11.88 -0.42
C VAL A 191 -11.48 10.48 -0.52
N PRO A 192 -12.66 10.33 -1.14
CA PRO A 192 -13.22 9.01 -1.42
C PRO A 192 -12.40 8.28 -2.49
N ILE A 193 -12.29 6.96 -2.33
CA ILE A 193 -11.81 6.02 -3.35
C ILE A 193 -13.05 5.39 -4.01
N VAL A 194 -13.11 5.43 -5.34
CA VAL A 194 -14.27 5.03 -6.13
C VAL A 194 -13.86 4.16 -7.33
N SER A 195 -14.76 3.27 -7.76
CA SER A 195 -14.60 2.44 -8.98
C SER A 195 -15.52 2.86 -10.14
N SER A 196 -16.23 3.99 -10.03
CA SER A 196 -17.13 4.49 -11.09
C SER A 196 -17.52 5.96 -10.95
N ALA A 197 -17.91 6.57 -12.07
CA ALA A 197 -18.57 7.88 -12.10
C ALA A 197 -19.89 7.89 -11.32
N ARG A 198 -20.66 6.79 -11.35
CA ARG A 198 -21.89 6.64 -10.55
C ARG A 198 -21.63 6.77 -9.04
N ALA A 199 -20.60 6.10 -8.52
CA ALA A 199 -20.23 6.21 -7.12
C ALA A 199 -19.80 7.64 -6.76
N THR A 200 -18.97 8.26 -7.61
CA THR A 200 -18.55 9.67 -7.50
C THR A 200 -19.75 10.60 -7.39
N GLN A 201 -20.70 10.48 -8.32
CA GLN A 201 -21.88 11.34 -8.38
C GLN A 201 -22.78 11.18 -7.14
N VAL A 202 -22.94 9.96 -6.63
CA VAL A 202 -23.69 9.71 -5.39
C VAL A 202 -23.02 10.36 -4.18
N ILE A 203 -21.69 10.26 -4.06
CA ILE A 203 -20.93 10.86 -2.96
C ILE A 203 -21.02 12.39 -3.03
N CYS A 204 -20.72 13.02 -4.17
CA CYS A 204 -20.82 14.48 -4.34
C CYS A 204 -22.22 15.00 -4.02
N LYS A 205 -23.28 14.39 -4.56
CA LYS A 205 -24.67 14.77 -4.25
C LYS A 205 -24.99 14.63 -2.77
N ARG A 206 -24.58 13.52 -2.13
CA ARG A 206 -24.90 13.25 -0.72
C ARG A 206 -24.15 14.18 0.22
N TRP A 207 -22.85 14.39 -0.02
CA TRP A 207 -22.02 15.24 0.84
C TRP A 207 -22.47 16.70 0.77
N LEU A 208 -22.74 17.21 -0.44
CA LEU A 208 -23.22 18.57 -0.63
C LEU A 208 -24.59 18.78 0.02
N ASN A 209 -25.57 17.94 -0.31
CA ASN A 209 -26.95 18.11 0.18
C ASN A 209 -27.10 17.93 1.71
N LYS A 210 -26.14 17.28 2.39
CA LYS A 210 -26.25 16.95 3.82
C LYS A 210 -25.27 17.71 4.72
N TYR A 211 -24.14 18.16 4.19
CA TYR A 211 -23.04 18.76 4.96
C TYR A 211 -22.46 20.02 4.31
N ASP A 212 -23.02 20.50 3.19
CA ASP A 212 -22.48 21.59 2.37
C ASP A 212 -21.00 21.37 1.98
N TYR A 213 -20.67 20.12 1.66
CA TYR A 213 -19.30 19.68 1.44
C TYR A 213 -19.15 18.92 0.12
N LEU A 214 -18.11 19.23 -0.64
CA LEU A 214 -17.69 18.43 -1.80
C LEU A 214 -16.32 17.80 -1.50
N PRO A 215 -16.02 16.60 -2.02
CA PRO A 215 -14.70 15.98 -1.90
C PRO A 215 -13.55 16.95 -2.20
N ASP A 216 -12.44 16.83 -1.48
CA ASP A 216 -11.25 17.67 -1.73
C ASP A 216 -10.39 17.14 -2.86
N ALA A 217 -10.56 15.86 -3.20
CA ALA A 217 -10.10 15.16 -4.39
C ALA A 217 -10.89 13.83 -4.49
N VAL A 218 -10.72 13.07 -5.56
CA VAL A 218 -11.28 11.72 -5.73
C VAL A 218 -10.21 10.77 -6.27
N VAL A 219 -10.06 9.59 -5.67
CA VAL A 219 -9.21 8.52 -6.23
C VAL A 219 -10.10 7.58 -7.05
N VAL A 220 -9.87 7.49 -8.36
CA VAL A 220 -10.50 6.49 -9.23
C VAL A 220 -9.60 5.25 -9.35
N GLU A 221 -10.08 4.12 -8.83
CA GLU A 221 -9.33 2.86 -8.78
C GLU A 221 -9.86 1.83 -9.77
N GLY A 222 -8.97 1.35 -10.65
CA GLY A 222 -9.25 0.36 -11.67
C GLY A 222 -8.91 -1.08 -11.27
N PRO A 223 -9.36 -2.08 -12.06
CA PRO A 223 -9.31 -3.50 -11.70
C PRO A 223 -7.89 -4.10 -11.61
N LEU A 224 -6.86 -3.39 -12.07
CA LEU A 224 -5.45 -3.78 -11.96
C LEU A 224 -4.82 -3.47 -10.60
N ALA A 225 -5.58 -2.90 -9.66
CA ALA A 225 -5.18 -2.71 -8.27
C ALA A 225 -4.90 -4.04 -7.54
N GLY A 226 -4.34 -3.92 -6.33
CA GLY A 226 -4.11 -5.03 -5.40
C GLY A 226 -5.01 -4.92 -4.18
N GLY A 227 -5.14 -6.01 -3.40
CA GLY A 227 -6.12 -6.03 -2.31
C GLY A 227 -7.53 -6.32 -2.80
N HIS A 228 -8.55 -5.93 -2.03
CA HIS A 228 -9.95 -6.08 -2.42
C HIS A 228 -10.33 -5.12 -3.55
N LEU A 229 -11.00 -5.64 -4.57
CA LEU A 229 -11.33 -4.89 -5.78
C LEU A 229 -12.79 -4.41 -5.75
N GLY A 230 -13.02 -3.18 -6.19
CA GLY A 230 -14.35 -2.56 -6.31
C GLY A 230 -15.19 -3.05 -7.51
N PHE A 231 -14.98 -4.30 -7.93
CA PHE A 231 -15.46 -4.91 -9.18
C PHE A 231 -15.86 -6.38 -8.92
N SER A 232 -16.85 -6.92 -9.64
CA SER A 232 -17.14 -8.36 -9.66
C SER A 232 -16.05 -9.16 -10.39
N GLN A 233 -16.05 -10.50 -10.28
CA GLN A 233 -15.08 -11.33 -11.01
C GLN A 233 -15.09 -11.05 -12.52
N ASP A 234 -16.27 -10.96 -13.13
CA ASP A 234 -16.42 -10.72 -14.57
C ASP A 234 -15.89 -9.33 -14.96
N GLN A 235 -16.18 -8.31 -14.13
CA GLN A 235 -15.74 -6.93 -14.35
C GLN A 235 -14.22 -6.74 -14.25
N ILE A 236 -13.51 -7.59 -13.49
CA ILE A 236 -12.05 -7.46 -13.30
C ILE A 236 -11.27 -7.65 -14.61
N PHE A 237 -11.82 -8.42 -15.55
CA PHE A 237 -11.17 -8.76 -16.82
C PHE A 237 -11.85 -8.12 -18.04
N ASP A 238 -12.97 -7.43 -17.85
CA ASP A 238 -13.71 -6.73 -18.90
C ASP A 238 -13.05 -5.37 -19.23
N PRO A 239 -12.60 -5.14 -20.49
CA PRO A 239 -12.02 -3.87 -20.93
C PRO A 239 -12.93 -2.63 -20.73
N ALA A 240 -14.25 -2.81 -20.58
CA ALA A 240 -15.17 -1.71 -20.26
C ALA A 240 -14.87 -1.08 -18.88
N PHE A 241 -14.30 -1.84 -17.94
CA PHE A 241 -13.94 -1.39 -16.61
C PHE A 241 -12.45 -1.01 -16.48
N ALA A 242 -11.72 -0.95 -17.60
CA ALA A 242 -10.34 -0.47 -17.62
C ALA A 242 -10.24 0.97 -17.08
N LEU A 243 -9.14 1.29 -16.39
CA LEU A 243 -8.96 2.59 -15.73
C LEU A 243 -9.03 3.76 -16.73
N GLU A 244 -8.57 3.53 -17.96
CA GLU A 244 -8.63 4.42 -19.12
C GLU A 244 -10.06 4.77 -19.56
N LYS A 245 -11.05 3.93 -19.22
CA LYS A 245 -12.48 4.19 -19.44
C LYS A 245 -13.12 4.88 -18.24
N LEU A 246 -12.75 4.48 -17.02
CA LEU A 246 -13.28 5.06 -15.79
C LEU A 246 -12.83 6.51 -15.55
N ILE A 247 -11.61 6.87 -15.96
CA ILE A 247 -11.05 8.23 -15.77
C ILE A 247 -11.91 9.31 -16.45
N PRO A 248 -12.20 9.26 -17.77
CA PRO A 248 -13.04 10.27 -18.43
C PRO A 248 -14.42 10.45 -17.80
N GLU A 249 -15.10 9.35 -17.44
CA GLU A 249 -16.43 9.42 -16.83
C GLU A 249 -16.40 10.09 -15.43
N VAL A 250 -15.34 9.83 -14.64
CA VAL A 250 -15.16 10.45 -13.32
C VAL A 250 -14.81 11.94 -13.47
N LEU A 251 -13.96 12.30 -14.45
CA LEU A 251 -13.63 13.68 -14.78
C LEU A 251 -14.89 14.50 -15.13
N GLU A 252 -15.74 14.00 -16.02
CA GLU A 252 -17.01 14.67 -16.38
C GLU A 252 -17.88 14.97 -15.15
N VAL A 253 -17.99 14.00 -14.23
CA VAL A 253 -18.73 14.19 -12.98
C VAL A 253 -18.10 15.26 -12.11
N VAL A 254 -16.78 15.21 -11.85
CA VAL A 254 -16.15 16.18 -10.94
C VAL A 254 -16.08 17.59 -11.54
N ASP A 255 -15.89 17.73 -12.85
CA ASP A 255 -15.90 19.02 -13.54
C ASP A 255 -17.28 19.66 -13.55
N SER A 256 -18.34 18.86 -13.67
CA SER A 256 -19.74 19.32 -13.54
C SER A 256 -20.02 19.90 -12.15
N PHE A 257 -19.58 19.24 -11.08
CA PHE A 257 -19.67 19.80 -9.72
C PHE A 257 -18.73 21.00 -9.53
N GLY A 258 -17.48 20.90 -9.97
CA GLY A 258 -16.46 21.91 -9.73
C GLY A 258 -16.77 23.24 -10.40
N SER A 259 -17.27 23.20 -11.65
CA SER A 259 -17.73 24.37 -12.39
C SER A 259 -18.96 25.01 -11.75
N ARG A 260 -19.91 24.20 -11.25
CA ARG A 260 -21.15 24.68 -10.64
C ARG A 260 -20.96 25.29 -9.25
N TYR A 261 -19.99 24.80 -8.48
CA TYR A 261 -19.76 25.19 -7.08
C TYR A 261 -18.42 25.91 -6.84
N GLY A 262 -17.69 26.27 -7.90
CA GLY A 262 -16.45 27.06 -7.80
C GLY A 262 -15.28 26.36 -7.10
N LYS A 263 -15.31 25.02 -6.98
CA LYS A 263 -14.29 24.22 -6.29
C LYS A 263 -13.66 23.21 -7.24
N LYS A 264 -12.36 23.34 -7.55
CA LYS A 264 -11.64 22.26 -8.22
C LYS A 264 -11.61 21.02 -7.32
N ILE A 265 -11.96 19.85 -7.88
CA ILE A 265 -11.85 18.55 -7.23
C ILE A 265 -10.83 17.74 -8.05
N PRO A 266 -9.57 17.62 -7.60
CA PRO A 266 -8.55 16.84 -8.29
C PRO A 266 -8.93 15.37 -8.43
N VAL A 267 -8.57 14.76 -9.56
CA VAL A 267 -8.72 13.31 -9.77
C VAL A 267 -7.36 12.63 -9.67
N ILE A 268 -7.32 11.48 -8.99
CA ILE A 268 -6.12 10.66 -8.82
C ILE A 268 -6.39 9.26 -9.40
N ALA A 269 -5.59 8.82 -10.36
CA ALA A 269 -5.70 7.49 -10.97
C ALA A 269 -5.02 6.41 -10.10
N ALA A 270 -5.68 5.27 -9.87
CA ALA A 270 -5.14 4.17 -9.08
C ALA A 270 -5.32 2.79 -9.74
N GLY A 271 -4.35 1.89 -9.50
CA GLY A 271 -4.35 0.53 -10.04
C GLY A 271 -3.60 0.40 -11.38
N GLY A 272 -2.77 -0.64 -11.51
CA GLY A 272 -1.97 -0.91 -12.71
C GLY A 272 -0.74 -0.01 -12.93
N ILE A 273 -0.65 1.15 -12.28
CA ILE A 273 0.46 2.11 -12.45
C ILE A 273 1.74 1.57 -11.79
N TYR A 274 2.85 1.51 -12.54
CA TYR A 274 4.11 0.91 -12.08
C TYR A 274 5.36 1.76 -12.39
N THR A 275 5.45 2.36 -13.59
CA THR A 275 6.60 3.16 -14.08
C THR A 275 6.28 4.65 -14.18
N GLY A 276 7.31 5.49 -14.34
CA GLY A 276 7.16 6.90 -14.69
C GLY A 276 6.43 7.13 -16.02
N HIS A 277 6.59 6.23 -17.01
CA HIS A 277 5.80 6.25 -18.24
C HIS A 277 4.31 6.01 -17.97
N ASP A 278 3.95 5.07 -17.08
CA ASP A 278 2.56 4.87 -16.68
C ASP A 278 1.99 6.16 -16.05
N ILE A 279 2.76 6.82 -15.18
CA ILE A 279 2.37 8.09 -14.54
C ILE A 279 2.11 9.17 -15.58
N ARG A 280 3.02 9.35 -16.55
CA ARG A 280 2.86 10.30 -17.66
C ARG A 280 1.60 10.00 -18.47
N THR A 281 1.39 8.74 -18.84
CA THR A 281 0.21 8.29 -19.59
C THR A 281 -1.09 8.56 -18.84
N LYS A 282 -1.13 8.36 -17.50
CA LYS A 282 -2.34 8.70 -16.72
C LYS A 282 -2.56 10.20 -16.65
N ILE A 283 -1.54 11.01 -16.36
CA ILE A 283 -1.65 12.48 -16.32
C ILE A 283 -2.12 13.03 -17.68
N ALA A 284 -1.70 12.43 -18.80
CA ALA A 284 -2.17 12.79 -20.14
C ALA A 284 -3.68 12.54 -20.37
N LEU A 285 -4.34 11.69 -19.56
CA LEU A 285 -5.79 11.51 -19.56
C LEU A 285 -6.54 12.59 -18.74
N GLY A 286 -5.83 13.58 -18.17
CA GLY A 286 -6.43 14.71 -17.46
C GLY A 286 -6.48 14.59 -15.93
N VAL A 287 -5.95 13.52 -15.34
CA VAL A 287 -5.86 13.38 -13.87
C VAL A 287 -4.74 14.25 -13.29
N ASP A 288 -4.92 14.72 -12.06
CA ASP A 288 -3.95 15.54 -11.33
C ASP A 288 -2.84 14.74 -10.66
N GLY A 289 -2.98 13.42 -10.57
CA GLY A 289 -1.93 12.54 -10.06
C GLY A 289 -2.29 11.07 -10.04
N VAL A 290 -1.42 10.29 -9.38
CA VAL A 290 -1.52 8.82 -9.31
C VAL A 290 -1.46 8.32 -7.87
N GLN A 291 -2.09 7.17 -7.63
CA GLN A 291 -1.92 6.39 -6.41
C GLN A 291 -1.35 5.01 -6.75
N MET A 292 -0.23 4.67 -6.13
CA MET A 292 0.50 3.42 -6.34
C MET A 292 0.61 2.66 -5.01
N GLY A 293 0.44 1.33 -5.04
CA GLY A 293 0.62 0.46 -3.87
C GLY A 293 1.80 -0.47 -4.08
N THR A 294 1.57 -1.52 -4.88
CA THR A 294 2.52 -2.61 -5.21
C THR A 294 4.00 -2.21 -5.32
N ARG A 295 4.31 -1.16 -6.10
CA ARG A 295 5.70 -0.73 -6.35
C ARG A 295 6.43 -0.26 -5.07
N PHE A 296 5.69 0.25 -4.08
CA PHE A 296 6.24 0.66 -2.78
C PHE A 296 6.47 -0.51 -1.80
N VAL A 297 5.94 -1.71 -2.06
CA VAL A 297 6.04 -2.84 -1.10
C VAL A 297 7.48 -3.34 -0.97
N ALA A 298 8.20 -3.47 -2.09
CA ALA A 298 9.61 -3.84 -2.10
C ALA A 298 10.52 -2.61 -1.94
N THR A 299 10.21 -1.77 -0.93
CA THR A 299 11.12 -0.71 -0.48
C THR A 299 11.76 -1.08 0.86
N HIS A 300 12.91 -0.53 1.19
CA HIS A 300 13.52 -0.72 2.51
C HIS A 300 12.60 -0.22 3.63
N GLU A 301 11.95 0.92 3.41
CA GLU A 301 11.13 1.67 4.36
C GLU A 301 9.70 1.11 4.53
N CYS A 302 9.26 0.22 3.64
CA CYS A 302 8.03 -0.55 3.80
C CYS A 302 8.03 -1.34 5.13
N ASP A 303 6.97 -1.23 5.92
CA ASP A 303 6.91 -1.71 7.31
C ASP A 303 6.72 -3.24 7.45
N ALA A 304 6.74 -3.98 6.34
CA ALA A 304 6.63 -5.44 6.30
C ALA A 304 7.99 -6.17 6.46
N ASP A 305 7.95 -7.41 6.94
CA ASP A 305 9.11 -8.30 7.04
C ASP A 305 9.77 -8.55 5.68
N LEU A 306 11.08 -8.75 5.66
CA LEU A 306 11.86 -9.02 4.45
C LEU A 306 11.30 -10.19 3.62
N LYS A 307 10.77 -11.24 4.27
CA LYS A 307 10.16 -12.40 3.59
C LYS A 307 8.86 -12.06 2.89
N PHE A 308 8.12 -11.07 3.38
CA PHE A 308 6.93 -10.56 2.68
C PHE A 308 7.35 -9.86 1.38
N LYS A 309 8.37 -9.00 1.44
CA LYS A 309 8.94 -8.31 0.26
C LYS A 309 9.51 -9.30 -0.76
N GLN A 310 10.23 -10.32 -0.29
CA GLN A 310 10.78 -11.40 -1.13
C GLN A 310 9.68 -12.19 -1.87
N ALA A 311 8.47 -12.30 -1.33
CA ALA A 311 7.36 -12.96 -2.03
C ALA A 311 6.93 -12.22 -3.30
N TYR A 312 7.14 -10.90 -3.40
CA TYR A 312 6.91 -10.13 -4.63
C TYR A 312 8.04 -10.35 -5.63
N ILE A 313 9.29 -10.36 -5.15
CA ILE A 313 10.48 -10.61 -5.99
C ILE A 313 10.47 -12.00 -6.62
N ASN A 314 9.97 -12.99 -5.90
CA ASN A 314 9.89 -14.37 -6.38
C ASN A 314 8.67 -14.59 -7.29
N ALA A 315 7.66 -13.71 -7.27
CA ALA A 315 6.40 -13.92 -7.98
C ALA A 315 6.58 -13.87 -9.50
N GLN A 316 6.01 -14.83 -10.20
CA GLN A 316 5.92 -14.85 -11.65
C GLN A 316 4.56 -14.32 -12.13
N PRO A 317 4.38 -13.97 -13.42
CA PRO A 317 3.11 -13.45 -13.93
C PRO A 317 1.90 -14.33 -13.59
N GLN A 318 2.06 -15.66 -13.69
CA GLN A 318 1.03 -16.65 -13.36
C GLN A 318 0.67 -16.75 -11.87
N ASP A 319 1.50 -16.21 -10.98
CA ASP A 319 1.24 -16.22 -9.54
C ASP A 319 0.33 -15.08 -9.11
N ILE A 320 0.04 -14.10 -9.98
CA ILE A 320 -0.83 -12.97 -9.65
C ILE A 320 -2.30 -13.37 -9.89
N VAL A 321 -2.92 -13.90 -8.84
CA VAL A 321 -4.24 -14.54 -8.89
C VAL A 321 -5.34 -13.68 -8.26
N ILE A 322 -6.58 -13.89 -8.71
CA ILE A 322 -7.77 -13.46 -7.98
C ILE A 322 -8.15 -14.54 -6.95
N ILE A 323 -8.48 -14.09 -5.75
CA ILE A 323 -9.00 -14.91 -4.66
C ILE A 323 -10.40 -14.42 -4.26
N ASN A 324 -11.23 -15.36 -3.79
CA ASN A 324 -12.49 -15.03 -3.12
C ASN A 324 -12.19 -14.78 -1.64
N SER A 325 -12.34 -13.54 -1.18
CA SER A 325 -12.10 -13.20 0.22
C SER A 325 -13.24 -13.70 1.13
N PRO A 326 -12.95 -14.11 2.38
CA PRO A 326 -13.94 -14.37 3.43
C PRO A 326 -14.84 -13.18 3.83
N VAL A 327 -14.76 -12.05 3.12
CA VAL A 327 -15.56 -10.83 3.36
C VAL A 327 -16.52 -10.52 2.21
N GLY A 328 -16.67 -11.46 1.26
CA GLY A 328 -17.58 -11.37 0.12
C GLY A 328 -17.06 -10.57 -1.08
N MET A 329 -15.79 -10.18 -1.09
CA MET A 329 -15.18 -9.38 -2.17
C MET A 329 -14.07 -10.14 -2.89
N PRO A 330 -13.94 -10.03 -4.23
CA PRO A 330 -12.73 -10.44 -4.93
C PRO A 330 -11.52 -9.67 -4.43
N GLY A 331 -10.35 -10.32 -4.38
CA GLY A 331 -9.09 -9.64 -4.12
C GLY A 331 -7.95 -10.20 -4.95
N ARG A 332 -6.94 -9.38 -5.25
CA ARG A 332 -5.75 -9.78 -6.02
C ARG A 332 -4.54 -9.99 -5.12
N ALA A 333 -3.91 -11.16 -5.25
CA ALA A 333 -2.83 -11.62 -4.37
C ALA A 333 -1.73 -12.35 -5.13
N VAL A 334 -0.54 -12.45 -4.51
CA VAL A 334 0.50 -13.41 -4.91
C VAL A 334 0.08 -14.80 -4.41
N ARG A 335 -0.06 -15.74 -5.33
CA ARG A 335 -0.36 -17.15 -5.07
C ARG A 335 0.73 -17.78 -4.20
N ASN A 336 0.30 -18.57 -3.23
CA ASN A 336 1.17 -19.42 -2.42
C ASN A 336 0.39 -20.64 -1.92
N GLU A 337 1.09 -21.54 -1.22
CA GLU A 337 0.53 -22.74 -0.59
C GLU A 337 -0.71 -22.43 0.27
N TYR A 338 -0.72 -21.32 1.02
CA TYR A 338 -1.87 -20.93 1.83
C TYR A 338 -3.14 -20.64 0.99
N ILE A 339 -2.99 -19.96 -0.15
CA ILE A 339 -4.10 -19.71 -1.08
C ILE A 339 -4.57 -21.02 -1.75
N ASP A 340 -3.63 -21.90 -2.13
CA ASP A 340 -3.95 -23.17 -2.77
C ASP A 340 -4.68 -24.13 -1.80
N ASP A 341 -4.23 -24.20 -0.54
CA ASP A 341 -4.93 -24.91 0.54
C ASP A 341 -6.37 -24.42 0.70
N VAL A 342 -6.57 -23.11 0.86
CA VAL A 342 -7.90 -22.51 0.98
C VAL A 342 -8.76 -22.81 -0.26
N ARG A 343 -8.18 -22.75 -1.47
CA ARG A 343 -8.87 -23.05 -2.73
C ARG A 343 -9.26 -24.52 -2.86
N SER A 344 -8.47 -25.44 -2.30
CA SER A 344 -8.80 -26.87 -2.21
C SER A 344 -9.81 -27.23 -1.10
N GLY A 345 -10.29 -26.23 -0.35
CA GLY A 345 -11.29 -26.41 0.70
C GLY A 345 -10.71 -26.61 2.11
N VAL A 346 -9.38 -26.55 2.27
CA VAL A 346 -8.74 -26.63 3.60
C VAL A 346 -9.08 -25.38 4.40
N LYS A 347 -9.98 -25.52 5.38
CA LYS A 347 -10.25 -24.48 6.38
C LYS A 347 -9.02 -24.32 7.28
N LYS A 348 -8.59 -23.08 7.50
CA LYS A 348 -7.55 -22.72 8.47
C LYS A 348 -8.25 -22.36 9.78
N PRO A 349 -8.17 -23.19 10.85
CA PRO A 349 -8.97 -22.99 12.05
C PRO A 349 -8.75 -21.61 12.68
N PHE A 350 -9.83 -20.91 12.97
CA PHE A 350 -9.79 -19.63 13.68
C PHE A 350 -11.06 -19.47 14.52
N ASN A 351 -10.96 -18.60 15.52
CA ASN A 351 -12.10 -17.93 16.13
C ASN A 351 -12.01 -16.44 15.77
N CYS A 352 -13.14 -15.75 15.65
CA CYS A 352 -13.21 -14.32 15.34
C CYS A 352 -13.59 -13.50 16.59
N PRO A 353 -12.63 -13.14 17.46
CA PRO A 353 -12.92 -12.29 18.63
C PRO A 353 -13.10 -10.80 18.26
N TYR A 354 -12.83 -10.40 17.01
CA TYR A 354 -12.71 -9.00 16.62
C TYR A 354 -13.97 -8.42 15.97
N HIS A 355 -14.74 -9.23 15.24
CA HIS A 355 -15.83 -8.81 14.36
C HIS A 355 -15.51 -7.51 13.58
N CYS A 356 -14.28 -7.42 13.05
CA CYS A 356 -13.69 -6.16 12.60
C CYS A 356 -14.22 -5.64 11.26
N ILE A 357 -14.91 -6.49 10.47
CA ILE A 357 -15.47 -6.15 9.15
C ILE A 357 -16.95 -6.51 9.15
N SER A 358 -17.81 -5.56 8.77
CA SER A 358 -19.27 -5.69 8.81
C SER A 358 -19.83 -6.72 7.82
N THR A 359 -19.13 -6.98 6.70
CA THR A 359 -19.53 -7.94 5.66
C THR A 359 -18.91 -9.34 5.83
N CYS A 360 -18.18 -9.59 6.92
CA CYS A 360 -17.50 -10.88 7.12
C CYS A 360 -18.41 -11.89 7.81
N ASP A 361 -18.87 -12.90 7.05
CA ASP A 361 -19.47 -14.11 7.62
C ASP A 361 -18.37 -14.99 8.24
N TYR A 362 -18.02 -14.67 9.48
CA TYR A 362 -17.01 -15.38 10.26
C TYR A 362 -17.44 -16.81 10.65
N ALA A 363 -18.70 -17.20 10.45
CA ALA A 363 -19.20 -18.53 10.78
C ALA A 363 -18.97 -19.54 9.64
N SER A 364 -19.14 -19.11 8.38
CA SER A 364 -18.87 -19.96 7.21
C SER A 364 -17.43 -19.84 6.69
N ALA A 365 -16.79 -18.68 6.89
CA ALA A 365 -15.47 -18.32 6.39
C ALA A 365 -14.40 -19.43 6.57
N PRO A 366 -13.56 -19.68 5.55
CA PRO A 366 -12.50 -20.69 5.65
C PRO A 366 -11.28 -20.25 6.48
N TYR A 367 -11.10 -18.95 6.72
CA TYR A 367 -10.00 -18.37 7.53
C TYR A 367 -10.31 -16.92 7.93
N CYS A 368 -9.61 -16.39 8.95
CA CYS A 368 -9.62 -14.96 9.27
C CYS A 368 -8.62 -14.19 8.39
N ILE A 369 -9.11 -13.36 7.47
CA ILE A 369 -8.23 -12.61 6.56
C ILE A 369 -7.29 -11.63 7.28
N ALA A 370 -7.73 -10.95 8.34
CA ALA A 370 -6.86 -10.06 9.11
C ALA A 370 -5.69 -10.82 9.76
N GLN A 371 -5.93 -12.03 10.28
CA GLN A 371 -4.87 -12.88 10.84
C GLN A 371 -3.91 -13.39 9.75
N ALA A 372 -4.44 -13.78 8.57
CA ALA A 372 -3.63 -14.21 7.43
C ALA A 372 -2.72 -13.07 6.92
N LEU A 373 -3.25 -11.87 6.73
CA LEU A 373 -2.47 -10.71 6.28
C LEU A 373 -1.42 -10.29 7.33
N MET A 374 -1.76 -10.28 8.62
CA MET A 374 -0.80 -10.01 9.69
C MET A 374 0.28 -11.10 9.82
N ALA A 375 -0.06 -12.37 9.60
CA ALA A 375 0.93 -13.44 9.54
C ALA A 375 1.89 -13.24 8.36
N ALA A 376 1.36 -12.87 7.19
CA ALA A 376 2.15 -12.57 6.00
C ALA A 376 3.08 -11.36 6.21
N GLN A 377 2.56 -10.25 6.74
CA GLN A 377 3.33 -9.04 7.08
C GLN A 377 4.53 -9.35 8.00
N ARG A 378 4.37 -10.31 8.92
CA ARG A 378 5.44 -10.84 9.81
C ARG A 378 6.27 -11.98 9.18
N GLY A 379 6.28 -12.10 7.85
CA GLY A 379 7.09 -13.07 7.10
C GLY A 379 6.64 -14.53 7.17
N ARG A 380 5.42 -14.82 7.66
CA ARG A 380 4.87 -16.18 7.84
C ARG A 380 3.92 -16.56 6.71
N LEU A 381 4.46 -16.64 5.49
CA LEU A 381 3.72 -16.92 4.25
C LEU A 381 3.11 -18.33 4.16
N ASN A 382 3.44 -19.25 5.08
CA ASN A 382 2.73 -20.52 5.24
C ASN A 382 1.40 -20.39 6.01
N SER A 383 1.18 -19.24 6.66
CA SER A 383 0.05 -18.95 7.54
C SER A 383 -0.73 -17.71 7.06
N GLY A 384 -0.45 -17.24 5.84
CA GLY A 384 -0.96 -16.00 5.28
C GLY A 384 -0.61 -15.85 3.81
N PHE A 385 -0.97 -14.72 3.19
CA PHE A 385 -0.63 -14.40 1.80
C PHE A 385 -0.45 -12.89 1.60
N ALA A 386 0.14 -12.50 0.47
CA ALA A 386 0.39 -11.10 0.13
C ALA A 386 -0.64 -10.57 -0.88
N PHE A 387 -1.35 -9.50 -0.52
CA PHE A 387 -2.20 -8.76 -1.46
C PHE A 387 -1.37 -7.91 -2.41
N ALA A 388 -1.62 -8.01 -3.72
CA ALA A 388 -0.70 -7.48 -4.72
C ALA A 388 -1.43 -7.07 -6.01
N GLY A 389 -1.03 -5.95 -6.61
CA GLY A 389 -1.58 -5.49 -7.88
C GLY A 389 -1.09 -6.31 -9.08
N ALA A 390 -1.69 -6.11 -10.25
CA ALA A 390 -1.42 -6.90 -11.45
C ALA A 390 0.07 -6.94 -11.86
N ASN A 391 0.82 -5.86 -11.57
CA ASN A 391 2.23 -5.69 -11.92
C ASN A 391 3.23 -6.17 -10.86
N ALA A 392 2.81 -6.94 -9.84
CA ALA A 392 3.70 -7.33 -8.73
C ALA A 392 4.90 -8.18 -9.14
N TYR A 393 4.73 -9.08 -10.12
CA TYR A 393 5.80 -9.91 -10.69
C TYR A 393 6.92 -9.12 -11.39
N ARG A 394 6.71 -7.82 -11.66
CA ARG A 394 7.71 -6.93 -12.28
C ARG A 394 8.74 -6.42 -11.29
N ILE A 395 8.56 -6.70 -9.99
CA ILE A 395 9.50 -6.33 -8.93
C ILE A 395 10.61 -7.37 -8.89
N THR A 396 11.86 -6.95 -9.07
CA THR A 396 13.04 -7.84 -9.11
C THR A 396 14.03 -7.61 -7.98
N GLU A 397 13.87 -6.53 -7.21
CA GLU A 397 14.81 -6.06 -6.20
C GLU A 397 14.10 -5.26 -5.09
N ILE A 398 14.79 -5.04 -3.96
CA ILE A 398 14.37 -4.11 -2.90
C ILE A 398 15.27 -2.89 -2.98
N ILE A 399 14.67 -1.71 -3.12
CA ILE A 399 15.36 -0.41 -3.21
C ILE A 399 14.86 0.53 -2.11
N SER A 400 15.47 1.71 -1.93
CA SER A 400 14.89 2.75 -1.09
C SER A 400 13.70 3.44 -1.77
N VAL A 401 12.83 4.09 -0.98
CA VAL A 401 11.82 5.01 -1.50
C VAL A 401 12.48 6.16 -2.26
N ALA A 402 13.68 6.59 -1.86
CA ALA A 402 14.48 7.60 -2.56
C ALA A 402 14.80 7.18 -4.01
N GLU A 403 15.36 5.98 -4.18
CA GLU A 403 15.72 5.41 -5.48
C GLU A 403 14.47 5.15 -6.32
N LEU A 404 13.38 4.67 -5.73
CA LEU A 404 12.12 4.49 -6.43
C LEU A 404 11.59 5.81 -6.99
N PHE A 405 11.58 6.88 -6.19
CA PHE A 405 11.17 8.20 -6.69
C PHE A 405 12.11 8.71 -7.79
N ALA A 406 13.43 8.49 -7.67
CA ALA A 406 14.38 8.84 -8.72
C ALA A 406 14.14 8.07 -10.03
N GLN A 407 13.86 6.77 -9.96
CA GLN A 407 13.48 5.93 -11.11
C GLN A 407 12.19 6.46 -11.76
N LEU A 408 11.11 6.65 -11.00
CA LEU A 408 9.83 7.14 -11.53
C LEU A 408 9.96 8.54 -12.17
N VAL A 409 10.79 9.40 -11.60
CA VAL A 409 11.10 10.73 -12.15
C VAL A 409 11.88 10.64 -13.45
N ALA A 410 12.90 9.78 -13.51
CA ALA A 410 13.71 9.56 -14.70
C ALA A 410 12.89 8.92 -15.83
N GLU A 411 12.18 7.82 -15.56
CA GLU A 411 11.28 7.14 -16.50
C GLU A 411 10.20 8.09 -17.04
N TYR A 412 9.61 8.93 -16.19
CA TYR A 412 8.65 9.93 -16.67
C TYR A 412 9.33 10.94 -17.59
N ALA A 413 10.53 11.42 -17.26
CA ALA A 413 11.25 12.40 -18.07
C ALA A 413 11.76 11.82 -19.41
N ASP A 414 12.12 10.54 -19.41
CA ASP A 414 12.67 9.80 -20.56
C ASP A 414 11.60 9.53 -21.62
N VAL A 415 11.49 10.47 -22.56
CA VAL A 415 10.67 10.35 -23.75
C VAL A 415 11.53 10.74 -24.95
N PRO A 416 11.82 9.81 -25.88
CA PRO A 416 12.37 10.16 -27.18
C PRO A 416 11.50 11.19 -27.88
N LEU A 417 12.09 12.09 -28.66
CA LEU A 417 11.35 13.00 -29.53
C LEU A 417 10.65 12.22 -30.65
N GLU A 418 9.55 11.54 -30.33
CA GLU A 418 8.63 11.06 -31.36
C GLU A 418 7.97 12.28 -32.01
N THR A 419 8.49 12.61 -33.18
CA THR A 419 7.89 13.55 -34.12
C THR A 419 6.49 13.05 -34.47
N SER A 420 5.47 13.62 -33.84
CA SER A 420 4.07 13.37 -34.22
C SER A 420 3.89 13.74 -35.70
N PRO A 421 3.55 12.77 -36.59
CA PRO A 421 3.32 13.07 -38.00
C PRO A 421 2.08 13.96 -38.24
N ALA A 422 1.28 14.21 -37.20
CA ALA A 422 0.00 14.90 -37.27
C ALA A 422 0.09 16.43 -37.07
N LEU A 423 1.28 17.01 -36.90
CA LEU A 423 1.45 18.47 -36.74
C LEU A 423 2.31 19.13 -37.82
N ASP A 424 3.17 18.40 -38.53
CA ASP A 424 4.09 19.01 -39.54
C ASP A 424 3.42 19.26 -40.91
N SER A 425 2.20 18.76 -41.13
CA SER A 425 1.41 19.02 -42.34
C SER A 425 0.63 20.33 -42.30
N ALA A 426 0.44 20.94 -41.11
CA ALA A 426 -0.32 22.18 -40.94
C ALA A 426 0.50 23.46 -41.21
N CYS A 427 1.83 23.37 -41.28
CA CYS A 427 2.73 24.52 -41.46
C CYS A 427 3.40 24.60 -42.85
N ARG A 428 2.89 23.87 -43.86
CA ARG A 428 3.43 23.92 -45.25
C ARG A 428 2.38 24.16 -46.34
N GLN A 429 1.27 24.84 -46.01
CA GLN A 429 0.24 25.25 -46.98
C GLN A 429 -0.27 26.69 -46.77
N THR A 430 0.64 27.64 -46.49
CA THR A 430 0.32 29.09 -46.53
C THR A 430 1.44 29.92 -47.16
N ASP A 431 2.00 29.46 -48.28
CA ASP A 431 2.89 30.28 -49.12
C ASP A 431 2.66 29.95 -50.60
N ASN A 432 1.72 30.66 -51.23
CA ASN A 432 1.73 30.84 -52.69
C ASN A 432 1.03 32.16 -53.08
N PRO A 433 1.79 33.23 -53.37
CA PRO A 433 1.23 34.52 -53.79
C PRO A 433 1.18 34.61 -55.33
N THR A 434 -0.01 34.50 -55.92
CA THR A 434 -0.23 34.88 -57.33
C THR A 434 -1.43 35.82 -57.47
N LEU A 435 -1.09 37.08 -57.78
CA LEU A 435 -1.99 38.13 -58.25
C LEU A 435 -2.36 37.94 -59.74
N SER A 436 -3.41 38.65 -60.17
CA SER A 436 -3.90 38.80 -61.56
C SER A 436 -4.56 37.54 -62.18
N ALA A 437 -5.60 37.66 -63.01
CA ALA A 437 -6.28 38.84 -63.55
C ALA A 437 -7.81 38.69 -63.48
#